data_AF-A0A3D4H3W4-F1
#
_entry.id   AF-A0A3D4H3W4-F1
#
_cell.length_a   1.000
_cell.length_b   1.000
_cell.length_c   1.000
_cell.angle_alpha   90.00
_cell.angle_beta   90.00
_cell.angle_gamma   90.00
#
_symmetry.space_group_name_H-M   'P 1'
#
loop_
_entity.id
_entity.type
_entity.pdbx_description
1 polymer ?
#
loop_
_entity_poly.entity_id
_entity_poly.type
_entity_poly.pdbx_seq_one_letter_code
_entity_poly.pdbx_strand_id
1 'polypeptide(L)'
;MWHWRESLAEKLDRPPFKVLGNDYMIKLSEAVSEGNWQFVFESLPMGIQRRKRQGLVDALNRGMSRDLDSVPMRPKRSDTRKPLNQVELDRQEKIKKHRNEVAEELGIDPTLIATRSHVASLARDSEAKEGLLVWQKELLEPILRAVDADLD
;
A
#
# COMPACT_ATOMS: atom_id res chain seq x y z
N MET A 1 10.74 9.39 14.59
CA MET A 1 11.86 8.59 14.05
C MET A 1 11.99 8.62 12.52
N TRP A 2 10.94 8.29 11.74
CA TRP A 2 11.04 8.20 10.27
C TRP A 2 11.68 9.44 9.61
N HIS A 3 11.14 10.64 9.85
CA HIS A 3 11.69 11.90 9.29
C HIS A 3 13.17 12.13 9.63
N TRP A 4 13.61 11.75 10.84
CA TRP A 4 15.02 11.87 11.22
C TRP A 4 15.90 10.92 10.41
N ARG A 5 15.45 9.68 10.21
CA ARG A 5 16.16 8.69 9.41
C ARG A 5 16.27 9.14 7.96
N GLU A 6 15.18 9.62 7.36
CA GLU A 6 15.18 10.11 5.98
C GLU A 6 16.16 11.29 5.81
N SER A 7 16.08 12.30 6.67
CA SER A 7 16.99 13.45 6.61
C SER A 7 18.47 13.05 6.80
N LEU A 8 18.76 12.10 7.69
CA LEU A 8 20.13 11.61 7.88
C LEU A 8 20.59 10.73 6.71
N ALA A 9 19.70 9.96 6.10
CA ALA A 9 19.98 9.12 4.94
C ALA A 9 20.36 9.96 3.72
N GLU A 10 19.61 11.02 3.45
CA GLU A 10 19.90 12.02 2.42
C GLU A 10 21.28 12.67 2.65
N LYS A 11 21.55 13.14 3.87
CA LYS A 11 22.85 13.77 4.20
C LYS A 11 24.04 12.83 4.04
N LEU A 12 23.84 11.53 4.26
CA LEU A 12 24.90 10.52 4.15
C LEU A 12 24.99 9.91 2.76
N ASP A 13 24.11 10.29 1.82
CA ASP A 13 23.95 9.66 0.52
C ASP A 13 23.84 8.13 0.61
N ARG A 14 22.94 7.66 1.47
CA ARG A 14 22.73 6.23 1.72
C ARG A 14 21.25 5.90 1.79
N PRO A 15 20.85 4.69 1.36
CA PRO A 15 19.50 4.21 1.58
C PRO A 15 19.11 4.25 3.07
N PRO A 16 17.87 4.67 3.42
CA PRO A 16 17.45 4.84 4.82
C PRO A 16 17.62 3.60 5.71
N PHE A 17 17.42 2.40 5.17
CA PHE A 17 17.60 1.16 5.93
C PHE A 17 19.06 0.93 6.40
N LYS A 18 20.06 1.52 5.72
CA LYS A 18 21.47 1.51 6.18
C LYS A 18 21.73 2.50 7.32
N VAL A 19 20.83 3.48 7.50
CA VAL A 19 20.87 4.39 8.65
C VAL A 19 20.19 3.75 9.86
N LEU A 20 18.96 3.26 9.72
CA LEU A 20 18.31 2.50 10.78
C LEU A 20 17.34 1.50 10.15
N GLY A 21 17.55 0.22 10.44
CA GLY A 21 16.69 -0.85 9.95
C GLY A 21 15.25 -0.68 10.43
N ASN A 22 14.30 -1.09 9.59
CA ASN A 22 12.86 -0.96 9.88
C ASN A 22 12.49 -1.65 11.20
N ASP A 23 13.02 -2.86 11.41
CA ASP A 23 12.76 -3.65 12.62
C ASP A 23 13.16 -2.92 13.90
N TYR A 24 14.29 -2.19 13.89
CA TYR A 24 14.70 -1.39 15.04
C TYR A 24 13.79 -0.19 15.27
N MET A 25 13.29 0.46 14.22
CA MET A 25 12.31 1.54 14.37
C MET A 25 11.01 1.04 14.98
N ILE A 26 10.51 -0.11 14.52
CA ILE A 26 9.28 -0.72 15.04
C ILE A 26 9.48 -1.10 16.50
N LYS A 27 10.53 -1.87 16.81
CA LYS A 27 10.86 -2.29 18.18
C LYS A 27 11.00 -1.10 19.13
N LEU A 28 11.68 -0.02 18.73
CA LEU A 28 11.79 1.18 19.55
C LEU A 28 10.45 1.91 19.71
N SER A 29 9.58 1.89 18.70
CA SER A 29 8.24 2.51 18.81
C SER A 29 7.35 1.75 19.79
N GLU A 30 7.36 0.42 19.72
CA GLU A 30 6.67 -0.46 20.67
C GLU A 30 7.22 -0.25 22.08
N ALA A 31 8.55 -0.24 22.22
CA ALA A 31 9.22 -0.04 23.50
C ALA A 31 8.94 1.33 24.14
N VAL A 32 8.72 2.37 23.32
CA VAL A 32 8.24 3.67 23.81
C VAL A 32 6.85 3.54 24.40
N SER A 33 5.94 2.83 23.74
CA SER A 33 4.59 2.59 24.24
C SER A 33 4.58 1.76 25.52
N GLU A 34 5.55 0.86 25.69
CA GLU A 34 5.73 0.02 26.89
C GLU A 34 6.54 0.70 27.99
N GLY A 35 7.13 1.86 27.73
CA GLY A 35 7.97 2.59 28.69
C GLY A 35 9.36 1.99 28.95
N ASN A 36 9.83 1.07 28.10
CA ASN A 36 11.11 0.35 28.26
C ASN A 36 12.13 0.67 27.14
N TRP A 37 11.93 1.76 26.38
CA TRP A 37 12.73 2.08 25.19
C TRP A 37 14.23 2.25 25.46
N GLN A 38 14.64 2.70 26.65
CA GLN A 38 16.05 2.85 27.03
C GLN A 38 16.76 1.50 27.05
N PHE A 39 16.12 0.48 27.64
CA PHE A 39 16.65 -0.89 27.66
C PHE A 39 16.76 -1.46 26.24
N VAL A 40 15.72 -1.26 25.42
CA VAL A 40 15.74 -1.70 24.02
C VAL A 40 16.82 -0.97 23.22
N PHE A 41 17.01 0.32 23.45
CA PHE A 41 18.09 1.11 22.82
C PHE A 41 19.47 0.55 23.19
N GLU A 42 19.70 0.20 24.45
CA GLU A 42 20.96 -0.36 24.93
C GLU A 42 21.23 -1.78 24.39
N SER A 43 20.20 -2.49 23.93
CA SER A 43 20.33 -3.78 23.25
C SER A 43 20.72 -3.67 21.76
N LEU A 44 20.68 -2.46 21.17
CA LEU A 44 20.98 -2.26 19.75
C LEU A 44 22.47 -2.49 19.43
N PRO A 45 22.86 -2.76 18.18
CA PRO A 45 24.27 -2.83 17.82
C PRO A 45 25.05 -1.56 18.23
N MET A 46 26.25 -1.73 18.81
CA MET A 46 27.08 -0.61 19.30
C MET A 46 27.32 0.49 18.26
N GLY A 47 27.44 0.13 16.98
CA GLY A 47 27.61 1.08 15.89
C GLY A 47 26.42 2.04 15.69
N ILE A 48 25.22 1.65 16.12
CA ILE A 48 24.02 2.50 16.20
C ILE A 48 24.05 3.30 17.49
N GLN A 49 24.28 2.62 18.63
CA GLN A 49 24.31 3.24 19.95
C GLN A 49 25.32 4.38 20.09
N ARG A 50 26.44 4.35 19.36
CA ARG A 50 27.45 5.42 19.45
C ARG A 50 27.22 6.53 18.43
N ARG A 51 27.03 6.16 17.16
CA ARG A 51 27.01 7.14 16.05
C ARG A 51 25.67 7.85 15.87
N LYS A 52 24.58 7.25 16.37
CA LYS A 52 23.21 7.69 16.07
C LYS A 52 22.40 8.01 17.32
N ARG A 53 22.99 7.89 18.52
CA ARG A 53 22.31 8.09 19.81
C ARG A 53 21.56 9.40 19.88
N GLN A 54 22.27 10.52 19.74
CA GLN A 54 21.67 11.84 19.93
C GLN A 54 20.45 12.02 19.03
N GLY A 55 20.65 11.84 17.72
CA GLY A 55 19.57 12.00 16.74
C GLY A 55 18.39 11.04 16.94
N LEU A 56 18.65 9.79 17.34
CA LEU A 56 17.61 8.81 17.59
C LEU A 56 16.83 9.09 18.88
N VAL A 57 17.52 9.40 19.98
CA VAL A 57 16.92 9.80 21.26
C VAL A 57 16.07 11.06 21.08
N ASP A 58 16.59 12.07 20.38
CA ASP A 58 15.83 13.28 20.08
C ASP A 58 14.59 12.97 19.23
N ALA A 59 14.70 12.05 18.27
CA ALA A 59 13.58 11.64 17.43
C ALA A 59 12.53 10.80 18.18
N LEU A 60 12.92 10.10 19.25
CA LEU A 60 12.01 9.40 20.16
C LEU A 60 11.31 10.39 21.08
N ASN A 61 12.05 11.29 21.72
CA ASN A 61 11.50 12.35 22.58
C ASN A 61 10.50 13.22 21.84
N ARG A 62 10.82 13.68 20.62
CA ARG A 62 9.86 14.42 19.78
C ARG A 62 8.60 13.62 19.44
N GLY A 63 8.71 12.29 19.33
CA GLY A 63 7.56 11.42 19.11
C GLY A 63 6.69 11.29 20.35
N MET A 64 7.30 11.12 21.52
CA MET A 64 6.61 11.02 22.81
C MET A 64 5.91 12.32 23.21
N SER A 65 6.48 13.47 22.87
CA SER A 65 5.90 14.79 23.18
C SER A 65 4.85 15.26 22.15
N ARG A 66 4.55 14.47 21.11
CA ARG A 66 3.54 14.84 20.12
C ARG A 66 2.14 14.55 20.64
N ASP A 67 1.23 15.47 20.35
CA ASP A 67 -0.20 15.24 20.49
C ASP A 67 -0.65 14.14 19.53
N LEU A 68 -1.35 13.13 20.06
CA LEU A 68 -1.82 11.97 19.30
C LEU A 68 -2.83 12.36 18.22
N ASP A 69 -3.64 13.38 18.48
CA ASP A 69 -4.66 13.86 17.53
C ASP A 69 -4.04 14.59 16.34
N SER A 70 -2.80 15.07 16.48
CA SER A 70 -2.03 15.71 15.41
C SER A 70 -1.32 14.71 14.47
N VAL A 71 -1.28 13.43 14.84
CA VAL A 71 -0.57 12.39 14.07
C VAL A 71 -1.48 11.91 12.93
N PRO A 72 -0.96 11.74 11.71
CA PRO A 72 -1.75 11.18 10.62
C PRO A 72 -2.27 9.79 11.01
N MET A 73 -3.59 9.68 11.14
CA MET A 73 -4.24 8.39 11.36
C MET A 73 -4.11 7.54 10.10
N ARG A 74 -3.92 6.23 10.31
CA ARG A 74 -4.03 5.28 9.20
C ARG A 74 -5.41 5.47 8.57
N PRO A 75 -5.50 5.77 7.26
CA PRO A 75 -6.80 5.89 6.60
C PRO A 75 -7.60 4.63 6.88
N LYS A 76 -8.88 4.79 7.25
CA LYS A 76 -9.80 3.65 7.34
C LYS A 76 -9.71 2.90 6.01
N ARG A 77 -9.71 1.56 6.05
CA ARG A 77 -9.73 0.75 4.83
C ARG A 77 -10.86 1.28 3.95
N SER A 78 -10.52 1.85 2.79
CA SER A 78 -11.49 2.38 1.84
C SER A 78 -12.48 1.28 1.44
N ASP A 79 -13.72 1.64 1.13
CA ASP A 79 -14.75 0.68 0.72
C ASP A 79 -14.32 -0.18 -0.47
N THR A 80 -13.50 0.41 -1.36
CA THR A 80 -12.82 -0.25 -2.49
C THR A 80 -11.87 -1.39 -2.13
N ARG A 81 -11.57 -1.62 -0.85
CA ARG A 81 -10.75 -2.74 -0.37
C ARG A 81 -11.53 -3.79 0.43
N LYS A 82 -12.87 -3.69 0.53
CA LYS A 82 -13.67 -4.77 1.10
C LYS A 82 -13.57 -6.03 0.20
N PRO A 83 -13.59 -7.25 0.75
CA PRO A 83 -13.70 -8.45 -0.07
C PRO A 83 -14.91 -8.35 -1.00
N LEU A 84 -14.76 -8.87 -2.23
CA LEU A 84 -15.90 -8.95 -3.15
C LEU A 84 -16.95 -9.90 -2.57
N ASN A 85 -18.22 -9.53 -2.68
CA ASN A 85 -19.32 -10.44 -2.37
C ASN A 85 -19.46 -11.50 -3.50
N GLN A 86 -20.33 -12.50 -3.32
CA GLN A 86 -20.44 -13.59 -4.29
C GLN A 86 -20.87 -13.10 -5.69
N VAL A 87 -21.82 -12.17 -5.77
CA VAL A 87 -22.27 -11.59 -7.04
C VAL A 87 -21.11 -10.89 -7.74
N GLU A 88 -20.36 -10.06 -7.02
CA GLU A 88 -19.18 -9.37 -7.54
C GLU A 88 -18.06 -10.34 -7.96
N LEU A 89 -17.87 -11.47 -7.26
CA LEU A 89 -16.91 -12.51 -7.66
C LEU A 89 -17.32 -13.17 -8.99
N ASP A 90 -18.60 -13.48 -9.17
CA ASP A 90 -19.10 -14.07 -10.40
C ASP A 90 -18.93 -13.09 -11.58
N ARG A 91 -19.17 -11.79 -11.35
CA ARG A 91 -18.85 -10.73 -12.33
C ARG A 91 -17.37 -10.66 -12.65
N GLN A 92 -16.52 -10.70 -11.63
CA GLN A 92 -15.07 -10.67 -11.82
C GLN A 92 -14.60 -11.81 -12.72
N GLU A 93 -15.11 -13.04 -12.53
CA GLU A 93 -14.74 -14.17 -13.38
C GLU A 93 -15.27 -14.03 -14.81
N LYS A 94 -16.49 -13.52 -15.01
CA LYS A 94 -17.02 -13.19 -16.36
C LYS A 94 -16.13 -12.18 -17.10
N ILE A 95 -15.81 -11.06 -16.46
CA ILE A 95 -14.95 -10.00 -17.04
C ILE A 95 -13.55 -10.54 -17.33
N LYS A 96 -12.98 -11.31 -16.40
CA LYS A 96 -11.65 -11.92 -16.56
C LYS A 96 -11.59 -12.90 -17.72
N LYS A 97 -12.63 -13.71 -17.91
CA LYS A 97 -12.74 -14.66 -19.02
C LYS A 97 -12.77 -13.92 -20.36
N HIS A 98 -13.68 -12.95 -20.51
CA HIS A 98 -13.78 -12.11 -21.71
C HIS A 98 -12.46 -11.41 -22.04
N ARG A 99 -11.82 -10.78 -21.04
CA ARG A 99 -10.52 -10.12 -21.22
C ARG A 99 -9.46 -11.10 -21.74
N ASN A 100 -9.43 -12.33 -21.23
CA ASN A 100 -8.44 -13.32 -21.65
C ASN A 100 -8.69 -13.78 -23.10
N GLU A 101 -9.94 -13.99 -23.48
CA GLU A 101 -10.32 -14.37 -24.85
C GLU A 101 -9.92 -13.26 -25.84
N VAL A 102 -10.27 -12.00 -25.55
CA VAL A 102 -9.88 -10.84 -26.37
C VAL A 102 -8.36 -10.68 -26.45
N ALA A 103 -7.63 -10.92 -25.35
CA ALA A 103 -6.17 -10.83 -25.34
C ALA A 103 -5.52 -11.93 -26.20
N GLU A 104 -6.07 -13.13 -26.18
CA GLU A 104 -5.64 -14.25 -27.01
C GLU A 104 -5.86 -13.94 -28.50
N GLU A 105 -7.02 -13.39 -28.87
CA GLU A 105 -7.31 -12.95 -30.24
C GLU A 105 -6.35 -11.86 -30.74
N LEU A 106 -6.00 -10.93 -29.86
CA LEU A 106 -5.07 -9.84 -30.17
C LEU A 106 -3.59 -10.25 -30.08
N GLY A 107 -3.28 -11.43 -29.54
CA GLY A 107 -1.91 -11.90 -29.33
C GLY A 107 -1.12 -11.07 -28.31
N ILE A 108 -1.80 -10.50 -27.31
CA ILE A 108 -1.17 -9.64 -26.27
C ILE A 108 -1.36 -10.23 -24.87
N ASP A 109 -0.56 -9.76 -23.91
CA ASP A 109 -0.76 -10.13 -22.52
C ASP A 109 -2.09 -9.55 -21.97
N PRO A 110 -2.96 -10.35 -21.33
CA PRO A 110 -4.26 -9.88 -20.83
C PRO A 110 -4.17 -8.72 -19.84
N THR A 111 -3.07 -8.60 -19.09
CA THR A 111 -2.86 -7.51 -18.13
C THR A 111 -2.67 -6.16 -18.81
N LEU A 112 -2.29 -6.15 -20.11
CA LEU A 112 -2.25 -4.95 -20.93
C LEU A 112 -3.63 -4.43 -21.30
N ILE A 113 -4.68 -5.27 -21.29
CA ILE A 113 -6.06 -4.82 -21.43
C ILE A 113 -6.56 -4.32 -20.07
N ALA A 114 -6.48 -5.17 -19.04
CA ALA A 114 -6.83 -4.79 -17.68
C ALA A 114 -6.11 -5.66 -16.63
N THR A 115 -5.47 -5.00 -15.67
CA THR A 115 -4.85 -5.64 -14.50
C THR A 115 -5.89 -6.30 -13.58
N ARG A 116 -5.44 -7.16 -12.67
CA ARG A 116 -6.33 -7.80 -11.67
C ARG A 116 -7.09 -6.76 -10.82
N SER A 117 -6.48 -5.63 -10.50
CA SER A 117 -7.13 -4.56 -9.74
C SER A 117 -8.18 -3.82 -10.56
N HIS A 118 -7.96 -3.61 -11.86
CA HIS A 118 -9.00 -3.06 -12.75
C HIS A 118 -10.20 -3.99 -12.83
N VAL A 119 -9.99 -5.29 -13.10
CA VAL A 119 -11.09 -6.28 -13.16
C VAL A 119 -11.86 -6.34 -11.83
N ALA A 120 -11.16 -6.33 -10.69
CA ALA A 120 -11.81 -6.31 -9.37
C ALA A 120 -12.61 -5.02 -9.10
N SER A 121 -12.18 -3.89 -9.67
CA SER A 121 -12.89 -2.61 -9.52
C SER A 121 -14.13 -2.58 -10.40
N LEU A 122 -14.00 -3.00 -11.66
CA LEU A 122 -15.09 -3.15 -12.63
C LEU A 122 -16.17 -4.13 -12.17
N ALA A 123 -15.77 -5.17 -11.43
CA ALA A 123 -16.71 -6.12 -10.87
C ALA A 123 -17.60 -5.54 -9.75
N ARG A 124 -17.10 -4.52 -9.02
CA ARG A 124 -17.91 -3.79 -8.02
C ARG A 124 -18.77 -2.71 -8.66
N ASP A 125 -18.17 -2.00 -9.61
CA ASP A 125 -18.77 -0.86 -10.29
C ASP A 125 -18.26 -0.86 -11.74
N SER A 126 -19.14 -1.14 -12.69
CA SER A 126 -18.81 -1.22 -14.11
C SER A 126 -18.27 0.11 -14.66
N GLU A 127 -18.58 1.23 -14.01
CA GLU A 127 -18.10 2.56 -14.37
C GLU A 127 -16.73 2.91 -13.77
N ALA A 128 -16.14 2.02 -12.94
CA ALA A 128 -14.80 2.18 -12.37
C ALA A 128 -13.66 1.95 -13.41
N LYS A 129 -13.69 2.73 -14.49
CA LYS A 129 -12.80 2.68 -15.66
C LYS A 129 -11.60 3.66 -15.52
N GLU A 130 -11.30 4.11 -14.29
CA GLU A 130 -10.17 5.02 -14.03
C GLU A 130 -8.85 4.33 -14.36
N GLY A 131 -7.94 5.05 -15.03
CA GLY A 131 -6.64 4.51 -15.47
C GLY A 131 -6.68 3.65 -16.73
N LEU A 132 -7.86 3.30 -17.26
CA LEU A 132 -7.98 2.60 -18.54
C LEU A 132 -7.95 3.59 -19.72
N LEU A 133 -7.26 3.21 -20.80
CA LEU A 133 -7.23 3.91 -22.07
C LEU A 133 -8.52 3.67 -22.86
N VAL A 134 -8.81 4.54 -23.83
CA VAL A 134 -10.04 4.47 -24.65
C VAL A 134 -10.22 3.10 -25.29
N TRP A 135 -9.20 2.59 -25.98
CA TRP A 135 -9.25 1.28 -26.63
C TRP A 135 -9.44 0.12 -25.63
N GLN A 136 -8.90 0.21 -24.42
CA GLN A 136 -9.11 -0.81 -23.38
C GLN A 136 -10.56 -0.83 -22.90
N LYS A 137 -11.17 0.36 -22.76
CA LYS A 137 -12.59 0.48 -22.39
C LYS A 137 -13.48 -0.11 -23.48
N GLU A 138 -13.19 0.19 -24.75
CA GLU A 138 -13.94 -0.34 -25.89
C GLU A 138 -13.93 -1.87 -25.94
N LEU A 139 -12.79 -2.51 -25.65
CA LEU A 139 -12.69 -3.98 -25.61
C LEU A 139 -13.49 -4.62 -24.46
N LEU A 140 -13.66 -3.91 -23.34
CA LEU A 140 -14.36 -4.41 -22.15
C LEU A 140 -15.85 -4.01 -22.13
N GLU A 141 -16.25 -2.98 -22.87
CA GLU A 141 -17.62 -2.47 -22.90
C GLU A 141 -18.68 -3.56 -23.19
N PRO A 142 -18.48 -4.53 -24.11
CA PRO A 142 -19.46 -5.58 -24.36
C PRO A 142 -19.74 -6.45 -23.12
N ILE A 143 -18.70 -6.84 -22.38
CA ILE A 143 -18.87 -7.67 -21.20
C ILE A 143 -19.42 -6.87 -20.01
N LEU A 144 -19.05 -5.59 -19.88
CA LEU A 144 -19.57 -4.74 -18.80
C LEU A 144 -21.08 -4.53 -18.95
N ARG A 145 -21.56 -4.26 -20.17
CA ARG A 145 -23.01 -4.14 -20.44
C ARG A 145 -23.76 -5.45 -20.17
N ALA A 146 -23.19 -6.59 -20.56
CA ALA A 146 -23.82 -7.89 -20.33
C ALA A 146 -23.94 -8.20 -18.83
N VAL A 147 -22.91 -7.86 -18.06
CA VAL A 147 -22.87 -8.10 -16.62
C VAL A 147 -23.80 -7.17 -15.84
N ASP A 148 -23.99 -5.93 -16.31
CA ASP A 148 -24.95 -4.99 -15.71
C ASP A 148 -26.40 -5.39 -16.01
N ALA A 149 -26.68 -5.95 -17.18
CA ALA A 149 -28.02 -6.45 -17.54
C ALA A 149 -28.48 -7.65 -16.68
N ASP A 150 -27.56 -8.40 -16.07
CA ASP A 150 -27.88 -9.52 -15.17
C ASP A 150 -28.40 -9.05 -13.79
N LEU A 151 -28.45 -7.73 -13.53
CA LEU A 151 -28.92 -7.14 -12.27
C LEU A 151 -30.37 -6.66 -12.28
N ASP A 152 -30.91 -6.38 -13.46
CA ASP A 152 -32.29 -5.93 -13.67
C ASP A 152 -33.25 -7.12 -13.77
#